data_AF-A0A7C6PNA2-F1
#
_entry.id   AF-A0A7C6PNA2-F1
#
_cell.length_a   1.000
_cell.length_b   1.000
_cell.length_c   1.000
_cell.angle_alpha   90.00
_cell.angle_beta   90.00
_cell.angle_gamma   90.00
#
_symmetry.space_group_name_H-M   'P 1'
#
loop_
_entity.id
_entity.type
_entity.pdbx_description
1 polymer ?
#
loop_
_entity_poly.entity_id
_entity_poly.type
_entity_poly.pdbx_seq_one_letter_code
_entity_poly.pdbx_strand_id
1 'polypeptide(L)'
;MGEVKRIMICLPDTLLAEVDGIVRKEKRNRSEFIREAMRRYIEERRKAEMRVRMKEGYLKMASLNRELAEGALAVDAHVLDDYEAYLVGGEEPGG
;
A
#
# COMPACT_ATOMS: atom_id res chain seq x y z
N MET A 1 26.69 -6.77 6.50
CA MET A 1 26.59 -6.63 5.03
C MET A 1 26.24 -8.02 4.50
N GLY A 2 25.09 -8.19 3.85
CA GLY A 2 24.67 -9.49 3.33
C GLY A 2 25.60 -10.00 2.23
N GLU A 3 25.68 -11.32 2.08
CA GLU A 3 26.53 -11.96 1.06
C GLU A 3 26.18 -11.46 -0.34
N VAL A 4 27.21 -11.03 -1.10
CA VAL A 4 27.07 -10.60 -2.49
C VAL A 4 27.38 -11.78 -3.40
N LYS A 5 26.39 -12.24 -4.17
CA LYS A 5 26.60 -13.25 -5.22
C LYS A 5 26.83 -12.56 -6.57
N ARG A 6 27.88 -12.96 -7.28
CA ARG A 6 28.13 -12.54 -8.67
C ARG A 6 27.33 -13.41 -9.62
N ILE A 7 26.67 -12.78 -10.58
CA ILE A 7 25.92 -13.45 -11.64
C ILE A 7 26.44 -12.97 -13.00
N MET A 8 26.47 -13.85 -13.99
CA MET A 8 26.71 -13.51 -15.39
C MET A 8 25.36 -13.44 -16.09
N ILE A 9 25.12 -12.36 -16.86
CA ILE A 9 23.87 -12.15 -17.59
C ILE A 9 24.20 -11.79 -19.04
N CYS A 10 23.34 -12.20 -19.96
CA CYS A 10 23.39 -11.80 -21.35
C CYS A 10 22.31 -10.75 -21.60
N LEU A 11 22.65 -9.67 -22.28
CA LEU A 11 21.75 -8.59 -22.66
C LEU A 11 21.94 -8.30 -24.16
N PRO A 12 20.89 -7.90 -24.89
CA PRO A 12 21.06 -7.41 -26.26
C PRO A 12 22.01 -6.20 -26.30
N ASP A 13 22.85 -6.13 -27.33
CA ASP A 13 23.82 -5.04 -27.48
C ASP A 13 23.15 -3.66 -27.53
N THR A 14 21.97 -3.57 -28.13
CA THR A 14 21.18 -2.35 -28.19
C THR A 14 20.82 -1.84 -26.79
N LEU A 15 20.29 -2.72 -25.94
CA LEU A 15 19.94 -2.39 -24.56
C LEU A 15 21.19 -2.04 -23.74
N LEU A 16 22.29 -2.76 -23.94
CA LEU A 16 23.54 -2.47 -23.24
C LEU A 16 24.09 -1.09 -23.64
N ALA A 17 23.98 -0.71 -24.91
CA ALA A 17 24.38 0.60 -25.40
C ALA A 17 23.53 1.73 -24.80
N GLU A 18 22.22 1.53 -24.63
CA GLU A 18 21.34 2.48 -23.94
C GLU A 18 21.74 2.64 -22.47
N VAL A 19 21.99 1.52 -21.77
CA VAL A 19 22.46 1.52 -20.38
C VAL A 19 23.78 2.29 -20.27
N ASP A 20 24.71 2.08 -21.20
CA ASP A 20 25.98 2.80 -21.25
C ASP A 20 25.82 4.30 -21.41
N GLY A 21 24.89 4.74 -22.25
CA GLY A 21 24.58 6.16 -22.43
C GLY A 21 24.15 6.81 -21.11
N ILE A 22 23.25 6.15 -20.38
CA ILE A 22 22.72 6.64 -19.09
C ILE A 22 23.82 6.64 -18.02
N VAL A 23 24.52 5.51 -17.88
CA VAL A 23 25.58 5.32 -16.87
C VAL A 23 26.70 6.34 -17.04
N ARG A 24 27.09 6.65 -18.29
CA ARG A 24 28.08 7.70 -18.59
C ARG A 24 27.59 9.09 -18.19
N LYS A 25 26.33 9.42 -18.49
CA LYS A 25 25.72 10.71 -18.13
C LYS A 25 25.66 10.90 -16.61
N GLU A 26 25.32 9.85 -15.88
CA GLU A 26 25.17 9.87 -14.42
C GLU A 26 26.49 9.68 -13.65
N LYS A 27 27.60 9.40 -14.35
CA LYS A 27 28.92 9.06 -13.75
C LYS A 27 28.84 7.86 -12.77
N ARG A 28 28.04 6.85 -13.12
CA ARG A 28 27.84 5.63 -12.32
C ARG A 28 28.50 4.43 -12.99
N ASN A 29 28.38 3.24 -12.40
CA ASN A 29 28.78 1.99 -13.07
C ASN A 29 27.56 1.11 -13.42
N ARG A 30 27.72 0.26 -14.45
CA ARG A 30 26.67 -0.64 -14.95
C ARG A 30 26.10 -1.53 -13.84
N SER A 31 26.95 -2.09 -12.98
CA SER A 31 26.55 -3.00 -11.90
C SER A 31 25.69 -2.31 -10.83
N GLU A 32 25.91 -1.03 -10.59
CA GLU A 32 25.09 -0.21 -9.68
C GLU A 32 23.74 0.10 -10.31
N PHE A 33 23.74 0.53 -11.57
CA PHE A 33 22.53 0.79 -12.33
C PHE A 33 21.63 -0.45 -12.43
N ILE A 34 22.20 -1.60 -12.78
CA ILE A 34 21.47 -2.88 -12.89
C ILE A 34 20.89 -3.29 -11.53
N ARG A 35 21.66 -3.16 -10.44
CA ARG A 35 21.15 -3.47 -9.09
C ARG A 35 20.00 -2.54 -8.69
N GLU A 36 20.09 -1.25 -9.01
CA GLU A 36 19.01 -0.32 -8.73
C GLU A 36 17.76 -0.64 -9.55
N ALA A 37 17.91 -0.85 -10.86
CA ALA A 37 16.81 -1.23 -11.74
C ALA A 37 16.11 -2.50 -11.24
N MET A 38 16.87 -3.51 -10.82
CA MET A 38 16.32 -4.72 -10.22
C MET A 38 15.53 -4.45 -8.94
N ARG A 39 16.07 -3.63 -8.02
CA ARG A 39 15.35 -3.28 -6.77
C ARG A 39 14.04 -2.59 -7.07
N ARG A 40 14.05 -1.58 -7.95
CA ARG A 40 12.85 -0.85 -8.36
C ARG A 40 11.83 -1.77 -9.01
N TYR A 41 12.27 -2.67 -9.89
CA TYR A 41 11.37 -3.63 -10.54
C TYR A 41 10.71 -4.57 -9.53
N ILE A 42 11.46 -5.10 -8.55
CA ILE A 42 10.92 -5.96 -7.49
C ILE A 42 9.93 -5.18 -6.61
N GLU A 43 10.26 -3.96 -6.22
CA GLU A 43 9.38 -3.11 -5.41
C GLU A 43 8.06 -2.81 -6.12
N GLU A 44 8.11 -2.48 -7.42
CA GLU A 44 6.90 -2.21 -8.20
C GLU A 44 6.02 -3.46 -8.33
N ARG A 45 6.62 -4.62 -8.57
CA ARG A 45 5.90 -5.91 -8.59
C ARG A 45 5.22 -6.20 -7.25
N ARG A 46 5.94 -6.01 -6.13
CA ARG A 46 5.37 -6.18 -4.79
C ARG A 46 4.21 -5.22 -4.52
N LYS A 47 4.31 -3.95 -4.94
CA LYS A 47 3.22 -2.97 -4.82
C LYS A 47 2.00 -3.37 -5.65
N ALA A 48 2.20 -3.88 -6.86
CA ALA A 48 1.11 -4.38 -7.68
C ALA A 48 0.41 -5.58 -7.03
N GLU A 49 1.17 -6.55 -6.51
CA GLU A 49 0.62 -7.70 -5.80
C GLU A 49 -0.11 -7.29 -4.51
N MET A 50 0.44 -6.35 -3.75
CA MET A 50 -0.21 -5.80 -2.56
C MET A 50 -1.57 -5.18 -2.90
N ARG A 51 -1.66 -4.39 -3.97
CA ARG A 51 -2.92 -3.79 -4.42
C ARG A 51 -3.98 -4.84 -4.75
N VAL A 52 -3.60 -5.92 -5.42
CA VAL A 52 -4.50 -7.04 -5.72
C VAL A 52 -4.98 -7.70 -4.44
N ARG A 53 -4.06 -8.05 -3.53
CA ARG A 53 -4.40 -8.69 -2.25
C ARG A 53 -5.29 -7.82 -1.37
N MET A 54 -5.04 -6.51 -1.33
CA MET A 54 -5.89 -5.57 -0.58
C MET A 54 -7.31 -5.56 -1.14
N LYS A 55 -7.46 -5.44 -2.47
CA LYS A 55 -8.78 -5.49 -3.11
C LYS A 55 -9.53 -6.77 -2.77
N GLU A 56 -8.87 -7.92 -2.86
CA GLU A 56 -9.47 -9.21 -2.50
C GLU A 56 -9.86 -9.28 -1.02
N GLY A 57 -9.00 -8.79 -0.12
CA GLY A 57 -9.28 -8.72 1.31
C GLY A 57 -10.51 -7.86 1.63
N TYR A 58 -10.59 -6.67 1.05
CA TYR A 58 -11.75 -5.79 1.21
C TYR A 58 -13.04 -6.41 0.69
N LEU A 59 -13.01 -7.08 -0.46
CA LEU A 59 -14.17 -7.77 -0.99
C LEU A 59 -14.61 -8.92 -0.08
N LYS A 60 -13.67 -9.72 0.43
CA LYS A 60 -13.96 -10.82 1.37
C LYS A 60 -14.60 -10.32 2.66
N MET A 61 -14.15 -9.18 3.18
CA MET A 61 -14.65 -8.60 4.43
C MET A 61 -15.83 -7.65 4.23
N ALA A 62 -16.28 -7.41 2.99
CA ALA A 62 -17.27 -6.37 2.68
C ALA A 62 -18.57 -6.54 3.47
N SER A 63 -19.08 -7.76 3.59
CA SER A 63 -20.32 -8.03 4.32
C SER A 63 -20.18 -7.75 5.82
N LEU A 64 -19.12 -8.27 6.44
CA LEU A 64 -18.86 -8.08 7.87
C LEU A 64 -18.59 -6.60 8.20
N ASN A 65 -17.75 -5.94 7.40
CA ASN A 65 -17.44 -4.53 7.59
C ASN A 65 -18.69 -3.65 7.47
N ARG A 66 -19.61 -4.02 6.56
CA ARG A 66 -20.89 -3.34 6.40
C ARG A 66 -21.78 -3.51 7.63
N GLU A 67 -21.94 -4.75 8.11
CA GLU A 67 -22.75 -5.05 9.29
C GLU A 67 -22.25 -4.30 10.53
N LEU A 68 -20.93 -4.29 10.75
CA LEU A 68 -20.31 -3.55 11.85
C LEU A 68 -20.52 -2.04 11.72
N ALA A 69 -20.41 -1.49 10.51
CA ALA A 69 -20.62 -0.07 10.27
C ALA A 69 -22.08 0.35 10.49
N GLU A 70 -23.03 -0.46 9.99
CA GLU A 70 -24.46 -0.22 10.20
C GLU A 70 -24.84 -0.33 11.69
N GLY A 71 -24.28 -1.32 12.40
CA GLY A 71 -24.48 -1.47 13.84
C GLY A 71 -23.92 -0.30 14.65
N ALA A 72 -22.70 0.14 14.35
CA ALA A 72 -22.09 1.29 15.01
C ALA A 72 -22.90 2.58 14.76
N LEU A 73 -23.33 2.82 13.52
CA LEU A 73 -24.15 3.98 13.18
C LEU A 73 -25.47 4.02 13.96
N ALA A 74 -26.11 2.86 14.16
CA ALA A 74 -27.35 2.77 14.94
C ALA A 74 -27.13 3.14 16.41
N VAL A 75 -26.01 2.71 16.99
CA VAL A 75 -25.63 3.08 18.37
C VAL A 75 -25.32 4.58 18.46
N ASP A 76 -24.52 5.10 17.53
CA ASP A 76 -24.17 6.52 17.49
C ASP A 76 -25.41 7.41 17.35
N ALA A 77 -26.40 6.98 16.55
CA ALA A 77 -27.67 7.68 16.41
C ALA A 77 -28.46 7.73 17.74
N HIS A 78 -28.55 6.60 18.45
CA HIS A 78 -29.21 6.56 19.76
C HIS A 78 -28.52 7.48 20.78
N VAL A 79 -27.18 7.47 20.81
CA VAL A 79 -26.40 8.34 21.70
C VAL A 79 -26.64 9.82 21.36
N LEU A 80 -26.78 10.15 20.09
CA LEU A 80 -27.10 11.52 19.66
C LEU A 80 -28.51 11.92 20.11
N ASP A 81 -29.51 11.04 19.93
CA ASP A 81 -30.88 11.30 20.37
C ASP A 81 -30.95 11.55 21.89
N ASP A 82 -30.24 10.74 22.69
CA ASP A 82 -30.14 10.92 24.15
C ASP A 82 -29.49 12.26 24.50
N TYR A 83 -28.42 12.63 23.80
CA TYR A 83 -27.73 13.90 23.99
C TYR A 83 -28.60 15.11 23.63
N GLU A 84 -29.35 15.04 22.53
CA GLU A 84 -30.29 16.08 22.13
C GLU A 84 -31.43 16.24 23.14
N ALA A 85 -31.98 15.13 23.66
CA ALA A 85 -33.00 15.14 24.69
C ALA A 85 -32.52 15.81 25.99
N TYR A 86 -31.27 15.54 26.39
CA TYR A 86 -30.64 16.19 27.54
C TYR A 86 -30.54 17.72 27.36
N LEU A 87 -30.09 18.19 26.18
CA LEU A 87 -29.93 19.63 25.91
C LEU A 87 -31.25 20.41 25.93
N VAL A 88 -32.38 19.77 25.62
CA VAL A 88 -33.72 20.38 25.61
C VAL A 88 -34.36 20.40 27.01
N GLY A 89 -33.68 19.88 28.02
CA GLY A 89 -34.10 19.94 29.43
C GLY A 89 -34.51 18.59 30.04
N GLY A 90 -34.09 17.47 29.43
CA GLY A 90 -34.22 16.13 30.01
C GLY A 90 -33.19 15.84 31.12
N GLU A 91 -33.42 14.79 31.91
CA GLU A 91 -32.44 14.27 32.89
C GLU A 91 -31.19 13.71 32.17
N GLU A 92 -30.03 13.70 32.86
CA GLU A 92 -28.78 13.15 32.30
C GLU A 92 -28.97 11.68 31.85
N PRO A 93 -28.54 11.31 30.64
CA PRO A 93 -28.58 9.92 30.21
C PRO A 93 -27.49 9.13 30.95
N GLY A 94 -27.89 8.27 31.90
CA GLY A 94 -27.01 7.28 32.51
C GLY A 94 -26.96 7.19 34.04
N GLY A 95 -28.08 7.45 34.75
CA GLY A 95 -28.27 7.01 36.14
C GLY A 95 -28.68 5.54 36.23
#